data_AF-A0A7S1AVB6-F1
#
_entry.id   AF-A0A7S1AVB6-F1
#
_cell.length_a   1.000
_cell.length_b   1.000
_cell.length_c   1.000
_cell.angle_alpha   90.00
_cell.angle_beta   90.00
_cell.angle_gamma   90.00
#
_symmetry.space_group_name_H-M   'P 1'
#
loop_
_entity.id
_entity.type
_entity.pdbx_description
1 polymer ?
#
loop_
_entity_poly.entity_id
_entity_poly.type
_entity_poly.pdbx_seq_one_letter_code
_entity_poly.pdbx_strand_id
1 'polypeptide(L)'
;MPDLDMRELVEWANRTLTNKALVMADMTMAAKFRMISPTIKVANHPQYESVTSRKRNRDYYRTFTCATPSKVHQVLSQYGVTHVLLNANACRARVGKLDAFH
;
A
#
# COMPACT_ATOMS: atom_id res chain seq x y z
N MET A 1 6.92 6.69 -19.42
CA MET A 1 6.59 5.25 -19.56
C MET A 1 6.44 4.70 -18.15
N PRO A 2 5.41 3.91 -17.80
CA PRO A 2 5.36 3.27 -16.49
C PRO A 2 6.62 2.40 -16.34
N ASP A 3 7.21 2.44 -15.16
CA ASP A 3 8.31 1.58 -14.74
C ASP A 3 7.98 0.09 -15.06
N LEU A 4 8.97 -0.67 -15.54
CA LEU A 4 8.80 -2.08 -15.95
C LEU A 4 8.25 -2.92 -14.79
N ASP A 5 8.76 -2.68 -13.58
CA ASP A 5 8.32 -3.32 -12.34
C ASP A 5 6.85 -3.05 -12.05
N MET A 6 6.38 -1.82 -12.30
CA MET A 6 4.97 -1.45 -12.11
C MET A 6 4.07 -2.13 -13.13
N ARG A 7 4.53 -2.30 -14.37
CA ARG A 7 3.74 -2.99 -15.41
C ARG A 7 3.54 -4.46 -15.02
N GLU A 8 4.62 -5.14 -14.65
CA GLU A 8 4.56 -6.55 -14.24
C GLU A 8 3.69 -6.76 -13.00
N LEU A 9 3.81 -5.86 -12.01
CA LEU A 9 2.97 -5.90 -10.81
C LEU A 9 1.48 -5.78 -11.16
N VAL A 10 1.11 -4.89 -12.07
CA VAL A 10 -0.29 -4.69 -12.49
C VAL A 10 -0.82 -5.87 -13.27
N GLU A 11 -0.04 -6.39 -14.21
CA GLU A 11 -0.42 -7.58 -14.97
C GLU A 11 -0.62 -8.78 -14.06
N TRP A 12 0.30 -9.01 -13.11
CA TRP A 12 0.17 -10.04 -12.10
C TRP A 12 -1.09 -9.84 -11.26
N ALA A 13 -1.32 -8.60 -10.79
CA ALA A 13 -2.41 -8.33 -9.89
C ALA A 13 -3.78 -8.46 -10.58
N ASN A 14 -3.90 -7.99 -11.82
CA ASN A 14 -5.12 -8.15 -12.63
C ASN A 14 -5.44 -9.62 -12.92
N ARG A 15 -4.40 -10.47 -13.09
CA ARG A 15 -4.57 -11.90 -13.34
C ARG A 15 -4.88 -12.71 -12.08
N THR A 16 -4.34 -12.29 -10.94
CA THR A 16 -4.29 -13.12 -9.71
C THR A 16 -5.25 -12.65 -8.63
N LEU A 17 -5.43 -11.34 -8.47
CA LEU A 17 -6.26 -10.78 -7.41
C LEU A 17 -7.73 -10.81 -7.80
N THR A 18 -8.56 -11.21 -6.85
CA THR A 18 -10.03 -11.19 -7.01
C THR A 18 -10.59 -9.81 -6.63
N ASN A 19 -11.86 -9.55 -6.95
CA ASN A 19 -12.58 -8.34 -6.53
C ASN A 19 -12.75 -8.19 -4.99
N LYS A 20 -12.41 -9.23 -4.22
CA LYS A 20 -12.34 -9.23 -2.76
C LYS A 20 -10.99 -8.76 -2.23
N ALA A 21 -9.97 -8.66 -3.10
CA ALA A 21 -8.66 -8.17 -2.71
C ALA A 21 -8.77 -6.69 -2.29
N LEU A 22 -8.33 -6.44 -1.07
CA LEU A 22 -8.15 -5.12 -0.49
C LEU A 22 -6.66 -4.94 -0.17
N VAL A 23 -6.03 -4.00 -0.87
CA VAL A 23 -4.59 -3.72 -0.81
C VAL A 23 -4.33 -2.48 0.05
N MET A 24 -3.29 -2.52 0.88
CA MET A 24 -2.69 -1.32 1.46
C MET A 24 -1.25 -1.15 0.99
N ALA A 25 -0.85 0.09 0.72
CA ALA A 25 0.49 0.43 0.21
C ALA A 25 0.96 1.77 0.80
N ASP A 26 2.23 2.15 0.64
CA ASP A 26 2.62 3.55 0.90
C ASP A 26 1.83 4.53 -0.01
N MET A 27 1.83 5.83 0.34
CA MET A 27 1.08 6.87 -0.40
C MET A 27 1.34 6.80 -1.91
N THR A 28 2.61 6.69 -2.29
CA THR A 28 3.06 6.80 -3.68
C THR A 28 2.65 5.58 -4.47
N MET A 29 2.85 4.37 -3.90
CA MET A 29 2.40 3.12 -4.53
C MET A 29 0.89 3.03 -4.60
N ALA A 30 0.17 3.42 -3.55
CA ALA A 30 -1.30 3.41 -3.53
C ALA A 30 -1.89 4.28 -4.65
N ALA A 31 -1.32 5.47 -4.86
CA ALA A 31 -1.74 6.37 -5.93
C ALA A 31 -1.45 5.78 -7.32
N LYS A 32 -0.22 5.33 -7.57
CA LYS A 32 0.16 4.70 -8.84
C LYS A 32 -0.73 3.51 -9.16
N PHE A 33 -0.86 2.57 -8.21
CA PHE A 33 -1.56 1.32 -8.39
C PHE A 33 -3.05 1.51 -8.69
N ARG A 34 -3.70 2.51 -8.08
CA ARG A 34 -5.09 2.86 -8.42
C ARG A 34 -5.27 3.43 -9.83
N MET A 35 -4.33 4.26 -10.28
CA MET A 35 -4.44 4.86 -11.63
C MET A 35 -4.34 3.81 -12.73
N ILE A 36 -3.50 2.79 -12.51
CA ILE A 36 -3.16 1.77 -13.51
C ILE A 36 -3.95 0.46 -13.36
N SER A 37 -4.54 0.20 -12.18
CA SER A 37 -5.39 -0.97 -11.93
C SER A 37 -6.71 -0.54 -11.27
N PRO A 38 -7.70 -0.10 -12.07
CA PRO A 38 -8.99 0.39 -11.56
C PRO A 38 -9.87 -0.71 -10.95
N THR A 39 -9.58 -1.99 -11.24
CA THR A 39 -10.34 -3.14 -10.74
C THR A 39 -9.96 -3.54 -9.31
N ILE A 40 -8.77 -3.13 -8.84
CA ILE A 40 -8.26 -3.51 -7.52
C ILE A 40 -8.54 -2.41 -6.50
N LYS A 41 -9.07 -2.82 -5.34
CA LYS A 41 -9.39 -1.88 -4.26
C LYS A 41 -8.15 -1.61 -3.42
N VAL A 42 -7.73 -0.35 -3.40
CA VAL A 42 -6.71 0.15 -2.45
C VAL A 42 -7.40 0.87 -1.29
N ALA A 43 -7.12 0.43 -0.06
CA ALA A 43 -7.83 0.86 1.14
C ALA A 43 -7.41 2.24 1.64
N ASN A 44 -6.14 2.60 1.51
CA ASN A 44 -5.66 3.91 1.91
C ASN A 44 -5.85 4.91 0.75
N HIS A 45 -6.70 5.92 0.97
CA HIS A 45 -6.97 6.99 0.01
C HIS A 45 -6.14 8.23 0.41
N PRO A 46 -5.31 8.81 -0.47
CA PRO A 46 -4.46 9.95 -0.11
C PRO A 46 -5.26 11.19 0.33
N GLN A 47 -6.46 11.40 -0.22
CA GLN A 47 -7.37 12.45 0.22
C GLN A 47 -8.32 11.98 1.32
N TYR A 48 -8.36 12.76 2.39
CA TYR A 48 -9.07 12.52 3.64
C TYR A 48 -10.56 12.88 3.56
N GLU A 49 -11.27 12.24 2.65
CA GLU A 49 -12.66 12.57 2.30
C GLU A 49 -13.66 12.33 3.43
N SER A 50 -13.33 11.47 4.41
CA SER A 50 -14.19 11.19 5.58
C SER A 50 -13.39 11.01 6.86
N VAL A 51 -14.06 11.18 8.02
CA VAL A 51 -13.47 10.94 9.36
C VAL A 51 -12.99 9.49 9.49
N THR A 52 -13.73 8.53 8.93
CA THR A 52 -13.38 7.12 8.96
C THR A 52 -12.15 6.83 8.08
N SER A 53 -12.06 7.46 6.91
CA SER A 53 -10.87 7.38 6.04
C SER A 53 -9.64 7.97 6.73
N ARG A 54 -9.77 9.12 7.41
CA ARG A 54 -8.70 9.74 8.22
C ARG A 54 -8.19 8.80 9.31
N LYS A 55 -9.11 8.20 10.06
CA LYS A 55 -8.75 7.24 11.13
C LYS A 55 -8.00 6.05 10.54
N ARG A 56 -8.52 5.44 9.48
CA ARG A 56 -7.88 4.30 8.80
C ARG A 56 -6.48 4.62 8.31
N ASN A 57 -6.30 5.73 7.59
CA ASN A 57 -4.99 6.14 7.12
C ASN A 57 -4.04 6.39 8.28
N ARG A 58 -4.46 7.11 9.33
CA ARG A 58 -3.60 7.38 10.48
C ARG A 58 -3.17 6.08 11.18
N ASP A 59 -4.12 5.18 11.41
CA ASP A 59 -3.86 3.92 12.11
C ASP A 59 -2.93 3.03 11.27
N TYR A 60 -3.09 3.02 9.94
CA TYR A 60 -2.18 2.36 9.01
C TYR A 60 -0.80 3.05 8.95
N TYR A 61 -0.69 4.37 8.82
CA TYR A 61 0.62 5.02 8.71
C TYR A 61 1.48 4.83 9.97
N ARG A 62 0.85 4.68 11.14
CA ARG A 62 1.52 4.31 12.38
C ARG A 62 2.13 2.91 12.36
N THR A 63 1.72 2.01 11.44
CA THR A 63 2.39 0.71 11.28
C THR A 63 3.79 0.84 10.70
N PHE A 64 4.08 1.92 9.95
CA PHE A 64 5.42 2.17 9.44
C PHE A 64 6.42 2.64 10.53
N THR A 65 5.94 3.10 11.69
CA THR A 65 6.77 3.66 12.77
C THR A 65 7.20 2.60 13.79
N CYS A 66 8.12 1.72 13.43
CA CYS A 66 8.68 0.67 14.32
C CYS A 66 7.61 -0.15 15.09
N ALA A 67 6.41 -0.30 14.53
CA ALA A 67 5.36 -1.10 15.17
C ALA A 67 5.76 -2.58 15.21
N THR A 68 5.39 -3.28 16.27
CA THR A 68 5.62 -4.72 16.36
C THR A 68 4.80 -5.47 15.29
N PRO A 69 5.27 -6.62 14.79
CA PRO A 69 4.52 -7.41 13.80
C PRO A 69 3.08 -7.71 14.22
N SER A 70 2.86 -8.01 15.51
CA SER A 70 1.54 -8.21 16.08
C SER A 70 0.65 -6.97 15.94
N LYS A 71 1.19 -5.77 16.18
CA LYS A 71 0.44 -4.52 16.02
C LYS A 71 0.11 -4.23 14.56
N VAL A 72 1.05 -4.50 13.65
CA VAL A 72 0.82 -4.37 12.20
C VAL A 72 -0.33 -5.30 11.77
N HIS A 73 -0.25 -6.58 12.12
CA HIS A 73 -1.30 -7.55 11.82
C HIS A 73 -2.66 -7.14 12.40
N GLN A 74 -2.70 -6.68 13.66
CA GLN A 74 -3.93 -6.19 14.28
C GLN A 74 -4.60 -5.08 13.45
N VAL A 75 -3.83 -4.07 13.03
CA VAL A 75 -4.35 -2.94 12.25
C VAL A 75 -4.83 -3.39 10.87
N LEU A 76 -4.06 -4.22 10.17
CA LEU A 76 -4.41 -4.72 8.83
C LEU A 76 -5.69 -5.55 8.87
N SER A 77 -5.80 -6.47 9.83
CA SER A 77 -6.96 -7.33 10.02
C SER A 77 -8.21 -6.54 10.43
N GLN A 78 -8.06 -5.51 11.26
CA GLN A 78 -9.15 -4.61 11.64
C GLN A 78 -9.83 -3.95 10.42
N TYR A 79 -9.07 -3.70 9.34
CA TYR A 79 -9.59 -3.08 8.12
C TYR A 79 -9.86 -4.08 6.98
N GLY A 80 -9.78 -5.39 7.25
CA GLY A 80 -10.01 -6.42 6.24
C GLY A 80 -8.98 -6.40 5.11
N VAL A 81 -7.77 -5.91 5.38
CA VAL A 81 -6.69 -5.87 4.38
C VAL A 81 -6.26 -7.30 4.08
N THR A 82 -6.21 -7.61 2.79
CA THR A 82 -5.83 -8.94 2.31
C THR A 82 -4.39 -8.99 1.82
N HIS A 83 -3.87 -7.86 1.34
CA HIS A 83 -2.54 -7.77 0.73
C HIS A 83 -1.87 -6.45 1.14
N VAL A 84 -0.56 -6.51 1.34
CA VAL A 84 0.29 -5.35 1.57
C VAL A 84 1.24 -5.23 0.40
N LEU A 85 1.25 -4.06 -0.25
CA LEU A 85 2.19 -3.72 -1.30
C LEU A 85 3.33 -2.89 -0.69
N LEU A 86 4.55 -3.39 -0.82
CA LEU A 86 5.75 -2.77 -0.25
C LEU A 86 6.60 -2.17 -1.36
N ASN A 87 7.01 -0.92 -1.18
CA ASN A 87 8.03 -0.30 -2.02
C ASN A 87 9.43 -0.66 -1.49
N ALA A 88 10.15 -1.49 -2.24
CA ALA A 88 11.49 -1.93 -1.88
C ALA A 88 12.49 -0.77 -1.74
N ASN A 89 12.38 0.29 -2.54
CA ASN A 89 13.27 1.45 -2.46
C ASN A 89 13.04 2.22 -1.16
N ALA A 90 11.78 2.43 -0.76
CA ALA A 90 11.45 3.05 0.52
C ALA A 90 11.99 2.24 1.72
N CYS A 91 11.89 0.90 1.65
CA CYS A 91 12.46 0.02 2.68
C CYS A 91 13.99 0.10 2.71
N ARG A 92 14.66 0.05 1.55
CA ARG A 92 16.12 0.12 1.44
C ARG A 92 16.67 1.47 1.91
N ALA A 93 15.98 2.55 1.61
CA ALA A 93 16.38 3.89 2.02
C ALA A 93 16.39 4.06 3.54
N ARG A 94 15.42 3.44 4.22
CA ARG A 94 15.38 3.43 5.69
C ARG A 94 16.55 2.67 6.33
N VAL A 95 17.20 1.77 5.59
CA VAL A 95 18.41 1.03 6.01
C VAL A 95 19.69 1.76 5.55
N GLY A 96 19.58 2.98 5.02
CA GLY A 96 20.71 3.78 4.53
C GLY A 96 21.32 3.26 3.23
N LYS A 97 20.61 2.40 2.48
CA LYS A 97 21.16 1.75 1.28
C LYS A 97 20.85 2.49 -0.02
N LEU A 98 19.88 3.41 -0.03
CA LEU A 98 19.41 4.17 -1.20
C LEU A 98 18.75 5.49 -0.75
N ASP A 99 18.55 6.44 -1.66
CA ASP A 99 17.64 7.57 -1.44
C ASP A 99 16.17 7.11 -1.55
N ALA A 100 15.28 7.66 -0.72
CA ALA A 100 13.89 7.18 -0.56
C ALA A 100 13.00 7.33 -1.80
N PHE A 101 13.47 8.08 -2.82
CA PHE A 101 12.70 8.43 -4.01
C PHE A 101 13.49 8.26 -5.32
N HIS A 102 14.64 7.58 -5.28
CA HIS A 102 15.39 7.16 -6.46
C HIS A 102 14.98 5.74 -6.92
#